data_AF-A0A4Y9ABH2-F1
#
_entry.id   AF-A0A4Y9ABH2-F1
#
_cell.length_a   1.000
_cell.length_b   1.000
_cell.length_c   1.000
_cell.angle_alpha   90.00
_cell.angle_beta   90.00
_cell.angle_gamma   90.00
#
_symmetry.space_group_name_H-M   'P 1'
#
loop_
_entity.id
_entity.type
_entity.pdbx_description
1 polymer ?
#
loop_
_entity_poly.entity_id
_entity_poly.type
_entity_poly.pdbx_seq_one_letter_code
_entity_poly.pdbx_strand_id
1 'polypeptide(L)'
;MCKQKSLLGGGPFGTKPSYSFVGSDEEKNKHNLIEEIYQEIVEYDQWVAYFTELEEKDYLNLCLSNSGTHYDEDVDVKLFVREGKLCGREDLPLPGNDILKSSEQMLDAIYKPKKSVSVKEYEDYPVSTPEFENRLNYGLIYGQSHEELIANNKKQFLDSLADIYYYEHFREDGYDVICYKQPYIKQNTSVFFPSLLVFNFAPDTIKYEISSKYSPKIVKGEIQVKK
;
A
#
# COMPACT_ATOMS: atom_id res chain seq x y z
N MET A 1 14.58 28.89 26.13
CA MET A 1 15.84 28.41 25.55
C MET A 1 16.33 29.37 24.47
N CYS A 2 17.61 29.73 24.49
CA CYS A 2 18.24 30.52 23.43
C CYS A 2 19.19 29.63 22.62
N LYS A 3 19.08 29.65 21.29
CA LYS A 3 20.11 29.07 20.41
C LYS A 3 21.37 29.92 20.54
N GLN A 4 22.44 29.33 21.08
CA GLN A 4 23.75 29.96 21.09
C GLN A 4 24.67 29.28 20.08
N LYS A 5 25.44 30.11 19.37
CA LYS A 5 26.47 29.64 18.45
C LYS A 5 27.61 29.05 19.28
N SER A 6 28.01 27.82 18.98
CA SER A 6 29.20 27.22 19.60
C SER A 6 30.44 28.06 19.25
N LEU A 7 31.15 28.55 20.26
CA LEU A 7 32.37 29.35 20.11
C LEU A 7 33.58 28.54 19.60
N LEU A 8 33.47 27.20 19.54
CA LEU A 8 34.55 26.29 19.14
C LEU A 8 34.45 25.79 17.69
N GLY A 9 33.43 26.20 16.94
CA GLY A 9 33.24 25.82 15.53
C GLY A 9 33.99 26.75 14.58
N GLY A 10 35.26 26.44 14.29
CA GLY A 10 36.09 27.24 13.39
C GLY A 10 37.46 26.60 13.12
N GLY A 11 37.48 25.34 12.72
CA GLY A 11 38.69 24.72 12.14
C GLY A 11 38.97 25.27 10.72
N PRO A 12 40.20 25.15 10.21
CA PRO A 12 40.64 25.74 8.92
C PRO A 12 39.95 25.14 7.68
N PHE A 13 39.08 24.16 7.86
CA PHE A 13 38.22 23.59 6.82
C PHE A 13 36.77 23.89 7.21
N GLY A 14 36.17 24.90 6.56
CA GLY A 14 34.89 25.52 6.88
C GLY A 14 33.75 24.57 7.23
N THR A 15 33.62 24.25 8.51
CA THR A 15 32.45 23.56 9.08
C THR A 15 31.38 24.60 9.40
N LYS A 16 30.12 24.31 9.00
CA LYS A 16 28.97 25.16 9.29
C LYS A 16 28.85 25.38 10.81
N PRO A 17 28.38 26.56 11.26
CA PRO A 17 28.25 26.84 12.68
C PRO A 17 27.30 25.84 13.34
N SER A 18 27.80 25.14 14.37
CA SER A 18 26.95 24.31 15.23
C SER A 18 26.29 25.18 16.29
N TYR A 19 24.99 24.99 16.47
CA TYR A 19 24.20 25.64 17.51
C TYR A 19 23.86 24.59 18.56
N SER A 20 24.00 24.96 19.84
CA SER A 20 23.53 24.13 20.95
C SER A 20 22.49 24.89 21.74
N PHE A 21 21.51 24.15 22.25
CA PHE A 21 20.55 24.69 23.22
C PHE A 21 21.22 24.79 24.57
N VAL A 22 21.23 26.00 25.12
CA VAL A 22 21.79 26.29 26.45
C VAL A 22 20.62 26.49 27.42
N GLY A 23 20.68 25.78 28.53
CA GLY A 23 19.66 25.75 29.59
C GLY A 23 20.05 24.73 30.66
N SER A 24 19.33 24.75 31.79
CA SER A 24 19.43 23.71 32.81
C SER A 24 19.00 22.34 32.25
N ASP A 25 19.37 21.25 32.92
CA ASP A 25 18.95 19.92 32.48
C ASP A 25 17.42 19.77 32.52
N GLU A 26 16.75 20.45 33.46
CA GLU A 26 15.29 20.53 33.53
C GLU A 26 14.70 21.28 32.31
N GLU A 27 15.30 22.40 31.90
CA GLU A 27 14.86 23.13 30.71
C GLU A 27 15.06 22.34 29.42
N LYS A 28 16.15 21.58 29.31
CA LYS A 28 16.40 20.68 28.18
C LYS A 28 15.38 19.54 28.14
N ASN A 29 15.14 18.90 29.28
CA ASN A 29 14.15 17.84 29.36
C ASN A 29 12.74 18.35 28.99
N LYS A 30 12.34 19.50 29.54
CA LYS A 30 11.06 20.12 29.19
C LYS A 30 10.95 20.43 27.70
N HIS A 31 12.02 20.93 27.08
CA HIS A 31 12.03 21.21 25.65
C HIS A 31 11.86 19.93 24.82
N ASN A 32 12.61 18.87 25.15
CA ASN A 32 12.50 17.58 24.46
C ASN A 32 11.08 17.01 24.57
N LEU A 33 10.48 17.04 25.76
CA LEU A 33 9.10 16.59 25.95
C LEU A 33 8.09 17.38 25.12
N ILE A 34 8.31 18.68 24.93
CA ILE A 34 7.46 19.51 24.05
C ILE A 34 7.64 19.11 22.59
N GLU A 35 8.88 18.84 22.15
CA GLU A 35 9.16 18.40 20.78
C GLU A 35 8.57 17.00 20.51
N GLU A 36 8.68 16.07 21.46
CA GLU A 36 8.09 14.73 21.38
C GLU A 36 6.57 14.80 21.23
N ILE A 37 5.89 15.52 22.13
CA ILE A 37 4.42 15.69 22.06
C ILE A 37 4.01 16.39 20.76
N TYR A 38 4.79 17.37 20.29
CA TYR A 38 4.52 18.02 19.02
C TYR A 38 4.58 17.03 17.85
N GLN A 39 5.60 16.17 17.80
CA GLN A 39 5.71 15.13 16.77
C GLN A 39 4.55 14.14 16.85
N GLU A 40 4.17 13.69 18.05
CA GLU A 40 3.01 12.80 18.23
C GLU A 40 1.70 13.42 17.71
N ILE A 41 1.49 14.72 17.94
CA ILE A 41 0.31 15.43 17.41
C ILE A 41 0.35 15.46 15.88
N VAL A 42 1.50 15.75 15.27
CA VAL A 42 1.66 15.77 13.81
C VAL A 42 1.40 14.39 13.21
N GLU A 43 1.96 13.33 13.79
CA GLU A 43 1.70 11.95 13.35
C GLU A 43 0.23 11.57 13.50
N TYR A 44 -0.40 11.94 14.63
CA TYR A 44 -1.82 11.69 14.86
C TYR A 44 -2.70 12.37 13.81
N ASP A 45 -2.46 13.64 13.50
CA ASP A 45 -3.20 14.37 12.48
C ASP A 45 -3.04 13.73 11.09
N GLN A 46 -1.85 13.21 10.77
CA GLN A 46 -1.61 12.46 9.53
C GLN A 46 -2.36 11.14 9.50
N TRP A 47 -2.45 10.42 10.63
CA TRP A 47 -3.27 9.21 10.72
C TRP A 47 -4.74 9.50 10.51
N VAL A 48 -5.26 10.55 11.15
CA VAL A 48 -6.66 10.97 10.99
C VAL A 48 -6.95 11.29 9.52
N ALA A 49 -6.09 12.07 8.87
CA ALA A 49 -6.25 12.39 7.45
C ALA A 49 -6.25 11.13 6.57
N TYR A 50 -5.26 10.25 6.77
CA TYR A 50 -5.12 9.03 5.97
C TYR A 50 -6.33 8.08 6.12
N PHE A 51 -6.79 7.83 7.35
CA PHE A 51 -7.97 6.98 7.56
C PHE A 51 -9.26 7.61 7.07
N THR A 52 -9.37 8.94 7.13
CA THR A 52 -10.51 9.65 6.53
C THR A 52 -10.58 9.40 5.03
N GLU A 53 -9.46 9.55 4.31
CA GLU A 53 -9.40 9.26 2.87
C GLU A 53 -9.68 7.79 2.54
N LEU A 54 -9.25 6.85 3.39
CA LEU A 54 -9.55 5.44 3.23
C LEU A 54 -11.05 5.15 3.40
N GLU A 55 -11.71 5.80 4.36
CA GLU A 55 -13.15 5.64 4.64
C GLU A 55 -14.05 6.22 3.54
N GLU A 56 -13.54 7.16 2.75
CA GLU A 56 -14.25 7.72 1.59
C GLU A 56 -14.31 6.74 0.39
N LYS A 57 -13.56 5.63 0.44
CA LYS A 57 -13.55 4.62 -0.62
C LYS A 57 -14.47 3.45 -0.29
N ASP A 58 -14.97 2.82 -1.36
CA ASP A 58 -15.70 1.55 -1.27
C ASP A 58 -14.73 0.38 -1.55
N TYR A 59 -14.83 -0.69 -0.75
CA TYR A 59 -13.97 -1.88 -0.86
C TYR A 59 -14.80 -3.12 -1.18
N LEU A 60 -14.39 -3.90 -2.16
CA LEU A 60 -15.04 -5.15 -2.53
C LEU A 60 -14.08 -6.33 -2.43
N ASN A 61 -14.49 -7.32 -1.66
CA ASN A 61 -13.80 -8.60 -1.57
C ASN A 61 -14.38 -9.61 -2.56
N LEU A 62 -13.54 -10.16 -3.44
CA LEU A 62 -13.93 -11.15 -4.43
C LEU A 62 -13.11 -12.43 -4.30
N CYS A 63 -13.71 -13.55 -4.69
CA CYS A 63 -13.02 -14.82 -4.81
C CYS A 63 -13.33 -15.50 -6.15
N LEU A 64 -12.37 -16.25 -6.65
CA LEU A 64 -12.50 -17.14 -7.79
C LEU A 64 -12.83 -18.53 -7.27
N SER A 65 -13.94 -19.10 -7.73
CA SER A 65 -14.39 -20.44 -7.34
C SER A 65 -14.35 -21.40 -8.51
N ASN A 66 -13.74 -22.57 -8.30
CA ASN A 66 -13.85 -23.68 -9.22
C ASN A 66 -14.96 -24.62 -8.71
N SER A 67 -16.15 -24.55 -9.31
CA SER A 67 -17.28 -25.43 -9.03
C SER A 67 -17.34 -26.66 -9.94
N GLY A 68 -16.27 -26.92 -10.70
CA GLY A 68 -16.15 -28.09 -11.57
C GLY A 68 -15.77 -29.35 -10.80
N THR A 69 -15.59 -30.45 -11.54
CA THR A 69 -15.18 -31.75 -10.99
C THR A 69 -13.67 -31.99 -11.06
N HIS A 70 -12.93 -31.12 -11.75
CA HIS A 70 -11.49 -31.21 -11.97
C HIS A 70 -10.78 -29.90 -11.57
N TYR A 71 -9.49 -29.99 -11.27
CA TYR A 71 -8.66 -28.81 -11.09
C TYR A 71 -8.54 -28.04 -12.41
N ASP A 72 -8.15 -26.77 -12.32
CA ASP A 72 -7.85 -25.94 -13.47
C ASP A 72 -6.51 -25.23 -13.31
N GLU A 73 -5.93 -24.84 -14.44
CA GLU A 73 -4.64 -24.18 -14.55
C GLU A 73 -4.70 -23.01 -15.53
N ASP A 74 -3.75 -22.09 -15.39
CA ASP A 74 -3.59 -20.93 -16.25
C ASP A 74 -4.92 -20.19 -16.44
N VAL A 75 -5.58 -19.89 -15.32
CA VAL A 75 -6.89 -19.24 -15.32
C VAL A 75 -6.68 -17.73 -15.46
N ASP A 76 -7.14 -17.17 -16.57
CA ASP A 76 -7.17 -15.73 -16.80
C ASP A 76 -8.51 -15.17 -16.32
N VAL A 77 -8.46 -14.16 -15.45
CA VAL A 77 -9.65 -13.46 -14.95
C VAL A 77 -9.60 -12.02 -15.42
N LYS A 78 -10.69 -11.55 -16.03
CA LYS A 78 -10.89 -10.16 -16.44
C LYS A 78 -12.15 -9.61 -15.79
N LEU A 79 -12.05 -8.43 -15.19
CA LEU A 79 -13.20 -7.68 -14.70
C LEU A 79 -13.31 -6.36 -15.48
N PHE A 80 -14.55 -5.99 -15.79
CA PHE A 80 -14.89 -4.76 -16.50
C PHE A 80 -15.74 -3.91 -15.57
N VAL A 81 -15.18 -2.78 -15.17
CA VAL A 81 -15.82 -1.78 -14.30
C VAL A 81 -16.06 -0.55 -15.16
N ARG A 82 -17.21 0.11 -15.01
CA ARG A 82 -17.45 1.36 -15.75
C ARG A 82 -16.38 2.40 -15.40
N GLU A 83 -15.90 3.11 -16.42
CA GLU A 83 -14.84 4.10 -16.26
C GLU A 83 -15.17 5.14 -15.16
N GLY A 84 -14.16 5.50 -14.38
CA GLY A 84 -14.27 6.51 -13.31
C GLY A 84 -14.84 5.98 -11.99
N LYS A 85 -15.15 4.68 -11.89
CA LYS A 85 -15.57 4.04 -10.64
C LYS A 85 -14.41 3.41 -9.88
N LEU A 86 -13.53 2.70 -10.60
CA LEU A 86 -12.39 2.03 -10.01
C LEU A 86 -11.40 3.06 -9.45
N CYS A 87 -10.90 2.82 -8.24
CA CYS A 87 -9.77 3.54 -7.68
C CYS A 87 -8.51 2.77 -8.12
N GLY A 88 -7.78 3.33 -9.09
CA GLY A 88 -6.53 2.74 -9.53
C GLY A 88 -5.47 2.83 -8.43
N ARG A 89 -4.41 2.02 -8.56
CA ARG A 89 -3.27 2.04 -7.61
C ARG A 89 -2.71 3.44 -7.42
N GLU A 90 -2.64 4.21 -8.50
CA GLU A 90 -2.06 5.56 -8.51
C GLU A 90 -2.93 6.59 -7.76
N ASP A 91 -4.22 6.27 -7.55
CA ASP A 91 -5.23 7.12 -6.91
C ASP A 91 -5.55 6.68 -5.47
N LEU A 92 -4.89 5.63 -4.97
CA LEU A 92 -5.08 5.16 -3.60
C LEU A 92 -4.58 6.22 -2.60
N PRO A 93 -5.24 6.35 -1.42
CA PRO A 93 -4.83 7.30 -0.40
C PRO A 93 -3.35 7.16 -0.05
N LEU A 94 -2.66 8.30 0.07
CA LEU A 94 -1.26 8.34 0.43
C LEU A 94 -1.11 8.86 1.86
N PRO A 95 -0.42 8.12 2.74
CA PRO A 95 -0.20 8.55 4.11
C PRO A 95 0.80 9.71 4.17
N GLY A 96 0.72 10.49 5.24
CA GLY A 96 1.65 11.59 5.50
C GLY A 96 3.09 11.11 5.72
N ASN A 97 4.05 12.02 5.55
CA ASN A 97 5.47 11.69 5.53
C ASN A 97 5.97 11.02 6.82
N ASP A 98 5.44 11.43 7.97
CA ASP A 98 5.89 10.95 9.28
C ASP A 98 5.34 9.55 9.60
N ILE A 99 4.23 9.16 8.96
CA ILE A 99 3.58 7.86 9.18
C ILE A 99 3.85 6.84 8.07
N LEU A 100 4.50 7.22 6.96
CA LEU A 100 4.78 6.38 5.77
C LEU A 100 5.27 4.97 6.11
N LYS A 101 6.28 4.87 6.99
CA LYS A 101 6.91 3.60 7.36
C LYS A 101 5.96 2.70 8.15
N SER A 102 5.17 3.28 9.05
CA SER A 102 4.22 2.54 9.86
C SER A 102 2.99 2.13 9.03
N SER A 103 2.56 2.96 8.09
CA SER A 103 1.45 2.65 7.18
C SER A 103 1.78 1.55 6.18
N GLU A 104 3.04 1.45 5.73
CA GLU A 104 3.49 0.37 4.84
C GLU A 104 3.26 -1.01 5.47
N GLN A 105 3.56 -1.15 6.77
CA GLN A 105 3.36 -2.39 7.53
C GLN A 105 1.88 -2.81 7.67
N MET A 106 0.95 -1.87 7.44
CA MET A 106 -0.49 -2.13 7.55
C MET A 106 -1.17 -2.38 6.21
N LEU A 107 -0.44 -2.25 5.09
CA LEU A 107 -1.03 -2.43 3.75
C LEU A 107 -1.73 -3.77 3.58
N ASP A 108 -1.13 -4.85 4.10
CA ASP A 108 -1.75 -6.17 4.10
C ASP A 108 -3.08 -6.20 4.86
N ALA A 109 -3.16 -5.53 6.02
CA ALA A 109 -4.38 -5.47 6.80
C ALA A 109 -5.49 -4.63 6.15
N ILE A 110 -5.10 -3.61 5.37
CA ILE A 110 -6.02 -2.69 4.70
C ILE A 110 -6.52 -3.29 3.38
N TYR A 111 -5.62 -3.85 2.57
CA TYR A 111 -5.89 -4.17 1.17
C TYR A 111 -5.94 -5.67 0.87
N LYS A 112 -5.45 -6.56 1.74
CA LYS A 112 -5.62 -8.01 1.50
C LYS A 112 -6.93 -8.52 2.11
N PRO A 113 -7.61 -9.47 1.44
CA PRO A 113 -8.75 -10.17 2.01
C PRO A 113 -8.40 -10.83 3.36
N LYS A 114 -9.30 -10.72 4.33
CA LYS A 114 -9.14 -11.39 5.62
C LYS A 114 -9.22 -12.91 5.43
N LYS A 115 -8.30 -13.62 6.09
CA LYS A 115 -8.25 -15.09 6.12
C LYS A 115 -9.61 -15.70 6.40
N SER A 116 -9.96 -16.71 5.60
CA SER A 116 -11.16 -17.51 5.79
C SER A 116 -10.80 -19.00 5.75
N VAL A 117 -11.50 -19.81 6.53
CA VAL A 117 -11.34 -21.28 6.48
C VAL A 117 -11.86 -21.85 5.15
N SER A 118 -12.81 -21.17 4.50
CA SER A 118 -13.48 -21.65 3.29
C SER A 118 -12.88 -21.13 1.99
N VAL A 119 -12.04 -20.10 2.04
CA VAL A 119 -11.44 -19.45 0.87
C VAL A 119 -9.94 -19.29 1.11
N LYS A 120 -9.15 -19.82 0.17
CA LYS A 120 -7.68 -19.75 0.25
C LYS A 120 -7.18 -18.36 -0.08
N GLU A 121 -6.00 -18.04 0.43
CA GLU A 121 -5.29 -16.82 0.04
C GLU A 121 -4.74 -16.96 -1.37
N TYR A 122 -4.58 -15.83 -2.05
CA TYR A 122 -3.75 -15.75 -3.24
C TYR A 122 -2.29 -15.87 -2.80
N GLU A 123 -1.51 -16.76 -3.42
CA GLU A 123 -0.12 -17.04 -3.02
C GLU A 123 0.91 -16.62 -4.09
N ASP A 124 0.45 -16.36 -5.32
CA ASP A 124 1.31 -16.11 -6.49
C ASP A 124 1.69 -14.63 -6.65
N TYR A 125 1.90 -13.92 -5.53
CA TYR A 125 2.43 -12.56 -5.57
C TYR A 125 3.84 -12.54 -6.16
N PRO A 126 4.25 -11.43 -6.80
CA PRO A 126 5.64 -11.25 -7.17
C PRO A 126 6.52 -11.41 -5.94
N VAL A 127 7.61 -12.16 -6.06
CA VAL A 127 8.59 -12.27 -5.00
C VAL A 127 9.30 -10.92 -4.91
N SER A 128 8.90 -10.08 -3.95
CA SER A 128 9.65 -8.88 -3.60
C SER A 128 11.02 -9.35 -3.12
N THR A 129 12.07 -9.11 -3.91
CA THR A 129 13.44 -9.32 -3.43
C THR A 129 13.62 -8.41 -2.21
N PRO A 130 13.93 -8.97 -1.02
CA PRO A 130 14.08 -8.15 0.17
C PRO A 130 15.35 -7.32 0.03
N GLU A 131 15.23 -6.13 -0.53
CA GLU A 131 16.19 -5.05 -0.31
C GLU A 131 16.12 -4.52 1.13
N PHE A 132 15.16 -5.06 1.91
CA PHE A 132 14.77 -4.67 3.26
C PHE A 132 15.90 -4.73 4.28
N GLU A 133 16.81 -5.69 4.19
CA GLU A 133 17.87 -5.85 5.19
C GLU A 133 19.09 -4.93 4.97
N ASN A 134 19.28 -4.38 3.76
CA ASN A 134 20.44 -3.54 3.48
C ASN A 134 20.16 -2.03 3.62
N ARG A 135 18.98 -1.52 3.26
CA ARG A 135 18.78 -0.05 3.15
C ARG A 135 18.74 0.71 4.47
N LEU A 136 18.22 0.12 5.56
CA LEU A 136 18.21 0.75 6.88
C LEU A 136 19.63 1.02 7.42
N ASN A 137 20.60 0.18 7.02
CA ASN A 137 21.98 0.32 7.45
C ASN A 137 22.73 1.38 6.62
N TYR A 138 22.45 1.50 5.31
CA TYR A 138 23.13 2.48 4.45
C TYR A 138 22.78 3.93 4.78
N GLY A 139 21.54 4.26 5.16
CA GLY A 139 21.14 5.64 5.47
C GLY A 139 21.77 6.21 6.75
N LEU A 140 21.95 5.35 7.77
CA LEU A 140 22.65 5.70 9.00
C LEU A 140 24.17 5.76 8.83
N ILE A 141 24.73 5.00 7.88
CA ILE A 141 26.17 4.98 7.57
C ILE A 141 26.57 6.13 6.62
N TYR A 142 25.68 6.58 5.73
CA TYR A 142 25.93 7.60 4.72
C TYR A 142 24.97 8.79 4.81
N GLY A 143 24.92 9.47 5.97
CA GLY A 143 24.46 10.86 6.11
C GLY A 143 23.30 11.32 5.22
N GLN A 144 22.26 10.49 5.06
CA GLN A 144 21.12 10.83 4.20
C GLN A 144 20.42 12.07 4.74
N SER A 145 20.04 12.97 3.83
CA SER A 145 19.17 14.08 4.18
C SER A 145 17.78 13.59 4.56
N HIS A 146 17.07 14.39 5.34
CA HIS A 146 15.68 14.09 5.71
C HIS A 146 14.77 13.94 4.49
N GLU A 147 15.01 14.72 3.43
CA GLU A 147 14.26 14.65 2.17
C GLU A 147 14.49 13.33 1.42
N GLU A 148 15.74 12.85 1.37
CA GLU A 148 16.06 11.54 0.78
C GLU A 148 15.42 10.39 1.56
N LEU A 149 15.36 10.49 2.89
CA LEU A 149 14.71 9.49 3.73
C LEU A 149 13.20 9.42 3.45
N ILE A 150 12.53 10.57 3.36
CA ILE A 150 11.10 10.63 2.99
C ILE A 150 10.89 10.05 1.59
N ALA A 151 11.71 10.43 0.60
CA ALA A 151 11.60 9.93 -0.76
C ALA A 151 11.77 8.39 -0.82
N ASN A 152 12.73 7.84 -0.07
CA ASN A 152 12.93 6.39 -0.01
C ASN A 152 11.75 5.68 0.68
N ASN A 153 11.23 6.22 1.79
CA ASN A 153 10.05 5.64 2.46
C ASN A 153 8.82 5.68 1.56
N LYS A 154 8.60 6.78 0.83
CA LYS A 154 7.50 6.89 -0.13
C LYS A 154 7.64 5.87 -1.26
N LYS A 155 8.85 5.70 -1.79
CA LYS A 155 9.11 4.68 -2.80
C LYS A 155 8.79 3.28 -2.26
N GLN A 156 9.26 2.95 -1.07
CA GLN A 156 8.99 1.66 -0.44
C GLN A 156 7.49 1.41 -0.26
N PHE A 157 6.74 2.41 0.22
CA PHE A 157 5.29 2.30 0.34
C PHE A 157 4.62 1.99 -1.00
N LEU A 158 5.00 2.69 -2.07
CA LEU A 158 4.45 2.48 -3.41
C LEU A 158 4.83 1.12 -4.01
N ASP A 159 6.06 0.67 -3.78
CA ASP A 159 6.54 -0.64 -4.22
C ASP A 159 5.74 -1.75 -3.50
N SER A 160 5.59 -1.68 -2.16
CA SER A 160 4.77 -2.63 -1.39
C SER A 160 3.30 -2.62 -1.81
N LEU A 161 2.75 -1.45 -2.14
CA LEU A 161 1.39 -1.33 -2.65
C LEU A 161 1.23 -1.99 -4.02
N ALA A 162 2.23 -1.84 -4.90
CA ALA A 162 2.25 -2.48 -6.22
C ALA A 162 2.33 -4.01 -6.13
N ASP A 163 3.04 -4.53 -5.13
CA ASP A 163 3.12 -5.97 -4.90
C ASP A 163 1.78 -6.56 -4.45
N ILE A 164 0.95 -5.79 -3.74
CA ILE A 164 -0.40 -6.19 -3.30
C ILE A 164 -1.42 -6.07 -4.44
N TYR A 165 -1.43 -4.95 -5.15
CA TYR A 165 -2.33 -4.70 -6.28
C TYR A 165 -1.81 -5.33 -7.57
N TYR A 166 -1.72 -6.66 -7.56
CA TYR A 166 -1.19 -7.44 -8.67
C TYR A 166 -2.22 -7.66 -9.79
N TYR A 167 -2.51 -6.57 -10.50
CA TYR A 167 -3.41 -6.55 -11.66
C TYR A 167 -2.76 -5.81 -12.83
N GLU A 168 -2.99 -6.30 -14.04
CA GLU A 168 -2.85 -5.48 -15.23
C GLU A 168 -4.09 -4.60 -15.37
N HIS A 169 -3.92 -3.34 -15.75
CA HIS A 169 -5.00 -2.38 -15.93
C HIS A 169 -5.01 -1.81 -17.34
N PHE A 170 -6.19 -1.83 -17.96
CA PHE A 170 -6.45 -1.33 -19.29
C PHE A 170 -7.70 -0.45 -19.29
N ARG A 171 -7.82 0.40 -20.32
CA ARG A 171 -9.05 1.14 -20.60
C ARG A 171 -9.53 0.78 -22.00
N GLU A 172 -10.75 0.27 -22.09
CA GLU A 172 -11.35 -0.18 -23.34
C GLU A 172 -12.87 0.03 -23.30
N ASP A 173 -13.44 0.57 -24.38
CA ASP A 173 -14.89 0.71 -24.58
C ASP A 173 -15.67 1.36 -23.41
N GLY A 174 -15.06 2.33 -22.71
CA GLY A 174 -15.66 3.01 -21.56
C GLY A 174 -15.66 2.19 -20.27
N TYR A 175 -14.79 1.18 -20.18
CA TYR A 175 -14.53 0.38 -19.00
C TYR A 175 -13.07 0.49 -18.58
N ASP A 176 -12.84 0.54 -17.26
CA ASP A 176 -11.61 0.12 -16.64
C ASP A 176 -11.61 -1.42 -16.57
N VAL A 177 -10.62 -2.03 -17.21
CA VAL A 177 -10.49 -3.49 -17.29
C VAL A 177 -9.29 -3.91 -16.46
N ILE A 178 -9.54 -4.73 -15.43
CA ILE A 178 -8.47 -5.31 -14.60
C ILE A 178 -8.35 -6.80 -14.87
N CYS A 179 -7.11 -7.25 -15.02
CA CYS A 179 -6.78 -8.63 -15.35
C CYS A 179 -5.79 -9.19 -14.34
N TYR A 180 -5.98 -10.44 -13.93
CA TYR A 180 -4.95 -11.20 -13.20
C TYR A 180 -5.00 -12.67 -13.60
N LYS A 181 -3.91 -13.38 -13.27
CA LYS A 181 -3.77 -14.81 -13.55
C LYS A 181 -3.80 -15.60 -12.24
N GLN A 182 -4.58 -16.68 -12.24
CA GLN A 182 -4.54 -17.72 -11.21
C GLN A 182 -3.90 -18.97 -11.83
N PRO A 183 -2.63 -19.28 -11.49
CA PRO A 183 -1.90 -20.41 -12.06
C PRO A 183 -2.58 -21.76 -11.84
N TYR A 184 -3.23 -21.94 -10.69
CA TYR A 184 -3.83 -23.21 -10.30
C TYR A 184 -5.02 -23.03 -9.34
N ILE A 185 -6.09 -23.81 -9.55
CA ILE A 185 -7.21 -23.90 -8.61
C ILE A 185 -7.80 -25.32 -8.56
N LYS A 186 -7.93 -25.89 -7.36
CA LYS A 186 -8.54 -27.22 -7.15
C LYS A 186 -10.04 -27.20 -7.37
N GLN A 187 -10.60 -28.33 -7.78
CA GLN A 187 -12.06 -28.52 -7.81
C GLN A 187 -12.68 -28.25 -6.45
N ASN A 188 -13.87 -27.66 -6.45
CA ASN A 188 -14.64 -27.30 -5.25
C ASN A 188 -13.87 -26.45 -4.25
N THR A 189 -12.96 -25.59 -4.73
CA THR A 189 -12.25 -24.63 -3.88
C THR A 189 -12.46 -23.22 -4.37
N SER A 190 -12.25 -22.27 -3.47
CA SER A 190 -12.24 -20.84 -3.77
C SER A 190 -10.91 -20.25 -3.33
N VAL A 191 -10.42 -19.29 -4.12
CA VAL A 191 -9.21 -18.52 -3.84
C VAL A 191 -9.61 -17.05 -3.88
N PHE A 192 -9.18 -16.28 -2.90
CA PHE A 192 -9.38 -14.84 -2.92
C PHE A 192 -8.64 -14.19 -4.08
N PHE A 193 -9.13 -13.02 -4.48
CA PHE A 193 -8.41 -12.16 -5.40
C PHE A 193 -7.10 -11.65 -4.73
N PRO A 194 -6.10 -11.22 -5.52
CA PRO A 194 -4.86 -10.66 -4.99
C PRO A 194 -5.08 -9.56 -3.95
N SER A 195 -6.01 -8.64 -4.18
CA SER A 195 -6.38 -7.63 -3.19
C SER A 195 -7.87 -7.36 -3.19
N LEU A 196 -8.33 -6.58 -2.20
CA LEU A 196 -9.62 -5.91 -2.23
C LEU A 196 -9.63 -4.93 -3.40
N LEU A 197 -10.71 -4.94 -4.18
CA LEU A 197 -10.92 -3.91 -5.19
C LEU A 197 -11.41 -2.64 -4.51
N VAL A 198 -10.80 -1.51 -4.87
CA VAL A 198 -11.13 -0.20 -4.30
C VAL A 198 -11.82 0.64 -5.35
N PHE A 199 -12.84 1.38 -4.92
CA PHE A 199 -13.64 2.22 -5.78
C PHE A 199 -13.77 3.62 -5.18
N ASN A 200 -13.71 4.62 -6.05
CA ASN A 200 -14.09 5.99 -5.70
C ASN A 200 -15.60 6.08 -5.44
N PHE A 201 -16.37 5.27 -6.16
CA PHE A 201 -17.80 5.07 -5.94
C PHE A 201 -18.15 3.63 -6.30
N ALA A 202 -18.87 2.93 -5.43
CA ALA A 202 -19.32 1.58 -5.69
C ALA A 202 -20.04 1.49 -7.06
N PRO A 203 -19.60 0.58 -7.96
CA PRO A 203 -20.31 0.33 -9.20
C PRO A 203 -21.61 -0.42 -8.89
N ASP A 204 -22.65 -0.24 -9.71
CA ASP A 204 -23.86 -1.07 -9.57
C ASP A 204 -23.57 -2.52 -10.00
N THR A 205 -22.74 -2.68 -11.04
CA THR A 205 -22.40 -3.97 -11.61
C THR A 205 -20.95 -4.04 -12.06
N ILE A 206 -20.40 -5.26 -12.01
CA ILE A 206 -19.06 -5.60 -12.51
C ILE A 206 -19.22 -6.78 -13.46
N LYS A 207 -18.87 -6.61 -14.73
CA LYS A 207 -18.85 -7.73 -15.68
C LYS A 207 -17.55 -8.48 -15.55
N TYR A 208 -17.58 -9.77 -15.85
CA TYR A 208 -16.38 -10.59 -15.81
C TYR A 208 -16.29 -11.55 -16.99
N GLU A 209 -15.06 -11.90 -17.34
CA GLU A 209 -14.71 -12.98 -18.24
C GLU A 209 -13.63 -13.84 -17.58
N ILE A 210 -13.83 -15.15 -17.59
CA ILE A 210 -12.89 -16.13 -17.05
C ILE A 210 -12.61 -17.17 -18.12
N SER A 211 -11.34 -17.39 -18.41
CA SER A 211 -10.87 -18.46 -19.30
C SER A 211 -9.79 -19.28 -18.60
N SER A 212 -9.60 -20.51 -19.04
CA SER A 212 -8.59 -21.40 -18.48
C SER A 212 -8.09 -22.38 -19.51
N LYS A 213 -6.95 -23.02 -19.23
CA LYS A 213 -6.32 -23.99 -20.14
C LYS A 213 -7.19 -25.21 -20.42
N TYR A 214 -7.96 -25.67 -19.44
CA TYR A 214 -8.75 -26.90 -19.57
C TYR A 214 -10.23 -26.63 -19.93
N SER A 215 -10.65 -25.36 -20.02
CA SER A 215 -11.99 -24.99 -20.48
C SER A 215 -11.96 -24.35 -21.87
N PRO A 216 -12.57 -24.97 -22.90
CA PRO A 216 -12.69 -24.35 -24.23
C PRO A 216 -13.72 -23.20 -24.25
N LYS A 217 -14.48 -23.00 -23.15
CA LYS A 217 -15.49 -21.96 -23.05
C LYS A 217 -15.00 -20.84 -22.14
N ILE A 218 -15.10 -19.61 -22.63
CA ILE A 218 -14.97 -18.40 -21.80
C ILE A 218 -16.26 -18.25 -20.99
N VAL A 219 -16.14 -18.27 -19.67
CA VAL A 219 -17.25 -18.00 -18.77
C VAL A 219 -17.42 -16.50 -18.66
N LYS A 220 -18.61 -16.00 -18.99
CA LYS A 220 -18.94 -14.57 -18.89
C LYS A 220 -20.11 -14.38 -17.94
N GLY A 221 -20.11 -13.28 -17.21
CA GLY A 221 -21.22 -12.96 -16.32
C GLY A 221 -21.13 -11.55 -15.77
N GLU A 222 -22.00 -11.28 -14.80
CA GLU A 222 -22.11 -9.97 -14.15
C GLU A 222 -22.37 -10.16 -12.66
N ILE A 223 -21.61 -9.43 -11.85
CA ILE A 223 -21.75 -9.37 -10.40
C ILE A 223 -22.59 -8.13 -10.10
N GLN A 224 -23.70 -8.33 -9.40
CA GLN A 224 -24.51 -7.25 -8.86
C GLN A 224 -23.94 -6.83 -7.51
N VAL A 225 -23.44 -5.60 -7.41
CA VAL A 225 -22.89 -5.07 -6.16
C VAL A 225 -24.04 -4.48 -5.37
N LYS A 226 -24.37 -5.13 -4.25
CA LYS A 226 -25.35 -4.59 -3.31
C LYS A 226 -24.62 -3.73 -2.29
N LYS A 227 -25.12 -2.52 -2.08
CA LYS A 227 -24.73 -1.66 -0.97
C LYS A 227 -25.21 -2.23 0.36
#